data_AF-A0A971JQZ9-F1
#
_entry.id   AF-A0A971JQZ9-F1
#
_cell.length_a   1.000
_cell.length_b   1.000
_cell.length_c   1.000
_cell.angle_alpha   90.00
_cell.angle_beta   90.00
_cell.angle_gamma   90.00
#
_symmetry.space_group_name_H-M   'P 1'
#
loop_
_entity.id
_entity.type
_entity.pdbx_description
1 polymer ?
#
loop_
_entity_poly.entity_id
_entity_poly.type
_entity_poly.pdbx_seq_one_letter_code
_entity_poly.pdbx_strand_id
1 'polypeptide(L)' 'MVRLKDSLIGPGMIVSSKAGHDKHRLYLVVRTEDERVWLTDGRYRTVDNLKIKNMRHV' A
#
# COMPACT_ATOMS: atom_id res chain seq x y z
N MET A 1 13.09 15.40 18.04
CA MET A 1 12.46 14.07 18.13
C MET A 1 11.94 13.70 16.74
N VAL A 2 12.80 13.19 15.87
CA VAL A 2 12.40 12.70 14.54
C VAL A 2 12.26 11.19 14.69
N ARG A 3 11.05 10.66 14.53
CA ARG A 3 10.83 9.20 14.56
C ARG A 3 11.47 8.61 13.30
N LEU A 4 12.66 8.04 13.44
CA LEU A 4 13.34 7.21 12.42
C LEU A 4 12.61 5.86 12.22
N LYS A 5 11.31 5.92 11.89
CA LYS A 5 10.47 4.79 11.47
C LYS A 5 9.57 5.19 10.30
N ASP A 6 10.03 6.13 9.47
CA ASP A 6 9.43 6.33 8.17
C ASP A 6 9.81 5.12 7.33
N SER A 7 8.90 4.16 7.25
CA SER A 7 8.97 3.11 6.25
C SER A 7 9.13 3.77 4.88
N LEU A 8 10.02 3.22 4.05
CA LEU A 8 10.31 3.69 2.69
C LEU A 8 9.10 3.70 1.74
N ILE A 9 7.88 3.44 2.23
CA ILE A 9 6.65 3.31 1.47
C ILE A 9 5.70 4.44 1.89
N GLY A 10 5.41 5.35 0.96
CA GLY A 10 4.53 6.50 1.18
C GLY A 10 3.56 6.74 0.02
N PRO A 11 2.63 7.71 0.17
CA PRO A 11 1.69 8.09 -0.88
C PRO A 11 2.38 8.41 -2.22
N GLY A 12 1.76 8.02 -3.32
CA GLY A 12 2.30 8.23 -4.67
C GLY A 12 3.29 7.16 -5.15
N MET A 13 3.71 6.24 -4.28
CA MET A 13 4.57 5.12 -4.68
C MET A 13 3.78 3.98 -5.31
N ILE A 14 4.41 3.30 -6.27
CA ILE A 14 3.90 2.04 -6.81
C ILE A 14 4.52 0.88 -6.01
N VAL A 15 3.69 -0.04 -5.54
CA VAL A 15 4.11 -1.23 -4.79
C VAL A 15 3.53 -2.49 -5.40
N SER A 16 4.20 -3.62 -5.18
CA SER A 16 3.75 -4.93 -5.64
C SER A 16 3.31 -5.79 -4.47
N SER A 17 2.19 -6.48 -4.59
CA SER A 17 1.77 -7.43 -3.57
C SER A 17 2.73 -8.63 -3.49
N LYS A 18 3.45 -8.80 -2.37
CA LYS A 18 4.44 -9.87 -2.17
C LYS A 18 3.83 -11.26 -1.90
N ALA A 19 2.61 -11.29 -1.37
CA ALA A 19 1.93 -12.52 -0.93
C ALA A 19 0.39 -12.41 -0.97
N GLY A 20 -0.27 -13.57 -0.96
CA GLY A 20 -1.73 -13.74 -1.01
C GLY A 20 -2.27 -13.95 -2.44
N HIS A 21 -3.60 -13.98 -2.57
CA HIS A 21 -4.30 -14.16 -3.85
C HIS A 21 -3.83 -13.19 -4.94
N ASP A 22 -3.53 -11.95 -4.56
CA ASP A 22 -3.12 -10.89 -5.50
C ASP A 22 -1.60 -10.78 -5.64
N LYS A 23 -0.82 -11.86 -5.46
CA LYS A 23 0.64 -11.81 -5.57
C LYS A 23 1.06 -11.24 -6.94
N HIS A 24 2.12 -10.42 -6.96
CA HIS A 24 2.66 -9.72 -8.13
C HIS A 24 1.78 -8.61 -8.72
N ARG A 25 0.58 -8.39 -8.20
CA ARG A 25 -0.27 -7.27 -8.63
C ARG A 25 0.29 -5.94 -8.14
N LEU A 26 0.31 -4.94 -9.02
CA LEU A 26 0.77 -3.58 -8.73
C LEU A 26 -0.38 -2.72 -8.21
N TYR A 27 -0.03 -1.81 -7.31
CA TYR A 27 -0.93 -0.81 -6.74
C TYR A 27 -0.21 0.52 -6.53
N LEU A 28 -0.96 1.61 -6.55
CA LEU A 28 -0.54 2.92 -6.07
C LEU A 28 -0.88 3.04 -4.58
N VAL A 29 0.07 3.51 -3.78
CA VAL A 29 -0.16 3.85 -2.37
C VAL A 29 -0.89 5.18 -2.29
N VAL A 30 -2.08 5.18 -1.70
CA VAL A 30 -2.90 6.38 -1.51
C VAL A 30 -2.61 7.02 -0.15
N ARG A 31 -2.47 6.19 0.89
CA ARG A 31 -2.10 6.64 2.24
C ARG A 31 -1.44 5.51 3.03
N THR A 32 -0.75 5.90 4.08
CA THR A 32 -0.10 5.02 5.04
C THR A 32 -0.42 5.50 6.45
N GLU A 33 -0.67 4.57 7.36
CA GLU A 33 -0.95 4.83 8.77
C GLU A 33 -0.51 3.60 9.57
N ASP A 34 0.31 3.82 10.58
CA ASP A 34 0.96 2.76 11.36
C ASP A 34 1.61 1.68 10.45
N GLU A 35 1.18 0.43 10.56
CA GLU A 35 1.66 -0.71 9.75
C GLU A 35 0.75 -1.02 8.55
N ARG A 36 -0.17 -0.13 8.21
CA ARG A 36 -1.16 -0.34 7.14
C ARG A 36 -0.90 0.59 5.96
N VAL A 37 -1.18 0.05 4.78
CA VAL A 37 -1.14 0.77 3.51
C VAL A 37 -2.48 0.64 2.80
N TRP A 38 -2.94 1.74 2.22
CA TRP A 38 -4.15 1.78 1.41
C TRP A 38 -3.75 1.91 -0.05
N LEU A 39 -4.28 0.99 -0.85
CA LEU A 39 -3.80 0.70 -2.19
C LEU A 39 -4.96 0.82 -3.19
N THR A 40 -4.69 1.48 -4.32
CA THR A 40 -5.60 1.57 -5.46
C THR A 40 -4.93 0.98 -6.70
N ASP A 41 -5.69 0.28 -7.52
CA ASP A 41 -5.27 -0.07 -8.89
C ASP A 41 -6.12 0.67 -9.95
N GLY A 42 -7.03 1.54 -9.51
CA GLY A 42 -7.89 2.36 -10.36
C GLY A 42 -9.01 1.60 -11.08
N ARG A 43 -8.99 0.26 -11.13
CA ARG A 43 -9.97 -0.54 -11.88
C ARG A 43 -10.85 -1.39 -10.98
N TYR A 44 -10.25 -2.17 -10.09
CA TYR A 44 -10.95 -3.08 -9.19
C TYR A 44 -10.92 -2.61 -7.74
N ARG A 45 -9.89 -1.83 -7.39
CA ARG A 45 -9.74 -1.12 -6.12
C ARG A 45 -9.61 0.34 -6.46
N THR A 46 -10.73 1.04 -6.49
CA THR A 46 -10.82 2.47 -6.78
C THR A 46 -10.49 3.30 -5.53
N VAL A 47 -10.40 4.63 -5.67
CA VAL A 47 -10.18 5.52 -4.52
C VAL A 47 -11.30 5.46 -3.47
N ASP A 48 -12.52 5.12 -3.90
CA ASP A 48 -13.67 4.92 -3.00
C ASP A 48 -13.72 3.51 -2.39
N ASN A 49 -12.92 2.56 -2.91
CA ASN A 49 -12.85 1.18 -2.46
C ASN A 49 -11.40 0.67 -2.41
N LEU A 50 -10.62 1.29 -1.53
CA LEU A 50 -9.21 1.01 -1.34
C LEU A 50 -8.98 -0.40 -0.78
N LYS A 51 -7.90 -1.03 -1.24
CA LYS A 51 -7.40 -2.26 -0.62
C LYS A 51 -6.52 -1.91 0.57
N ILE A 52 -6.82 -2.46 1.74
CA ILE A 52 -6.01 -2.31 2.95
C ILE A 52 -5.06 -3.50 3.06
N LYS A 53 -3.78 -3.26 3.28
CA LYS A 53 -2.78 -4.32 3.48
C LYS A 53 -1.82 -3.97 4.61
N ASN A 54 -1.26 -4.99 5.26
CA ASN A 54 -0.11 -4.79 6.13
C ASN A 54 1.12 -4.47 5.26
N MET A 55 1.88 -3.47 5.68
CA MET A 55 3.03 -2.92 4.96
C MET A 55 4.13 -3.95 4.67
N ARG A 56 4.27 -5.00 5.49
CA ARG A 56 5.25 -6.08 5.26
C ARG A 56 4.93 -6.95 4.04
N HIS A 57 3.72 -6.88 3.50
CA HIS A 57 3.24 -7.70 2.38
C HIS A 57 3.11 -6.92 1.06
N VAL A 58 3.53 -5.67 1.04
CA VAL A 58 3.72 -4.85 -0.17
C VAL A 58 5.21 -4.63 -0.44
#